data_AF-A0A6P4J581-F1
#
_entry.id   AF-A0A6P4J581-F1
#
_cell.length_a   1.000
_cell.length_b   1.000
_cell.length_c   1.000
_cell.angle_alpha   90.00
_cell.angle_beta   90.00
_cell.angle_gamma   90.00
#
_symmetry.space_group_name_H-M   'P 1'
#
loop_
_entity.id
_entity.type
_entity.pdbx_description
1 polymer ?
#
loop_
_entity_poly.entity_id
_entity_poly.type
_entity_poly.pdbx_seq_one_letter_code
_entity_poly.pdbx_strand_id
1 'polypeptide(L)'
;MANYYRRKKPDAVFLNAKPLNSANAQAYLYGVRKYSIGLAERLDADYEAPPMDRKKTSDSTASNNPEFIPSVFYRNISPVNWFLRIIGVLPIVRRGPARAKFEMNSAPFIYSVVFFVLLACYVGYVANNRIHIVRSLSGPFEEAVIAYLFLVNILPIMIIPILWWEARKIARLFNDWDDFEVLYYQISGHSLPLNLRQKAVYIAVVLPILSVLSVVITHVTMSDLNINQVVPYCILDNLTAMLGAWWFLICEAMSNTAHLLAERFQKALKHIGPAAMVADYRVLWLRLSKLTRDTGNAMCYTFVFMSLYLFFIITLSIYGLMSQLSEGFGIKDIGLTITALWNIGLLFYICDEAHYASVNVRTNFQKKLLMVELNWMNSDAQTEINMFLRATEMNPSTINCGGFFDVNRSLFKGLITTMVTYLVVLLQFQISIPTDKGDSEGSNNITVVDLLMDSLDNDMTLMGSSTTRSTTIGTSRTTMAPSINKPKGRKG
;
A
#
# COMPACT_ATOMS: atom_id res chain seq x y z
N MET A 1 5.07 -40.25 -57.62
CA MET A 1 6.27 -39.91 -56.82
C MET A 1 6.48 -38.40 -56.89
N ALA A 2 6.15 -37.68 -55.83
CA ALA A 2 6.56 -36.28 -55.60
C ALA A 2 6.41 -35.99 -54.10
N ASN A 3 7.53 -35.89 -53.38
CA ASN A 3 7.57 -35.60 -51.94
C ASN A 3 7.66 -34.08 -51.71
N TYR A 4 6.62 -33.50 -51.12
CA TYR A 4 6.63 -32.14 -50.57
C TYR A 4 7.10 -32.20 -49.11
N TYR A 5 8.29 -31.64 -48.82
CA TYR A 5 8.76 -31.44 -47.44
C TYR A 5 8.10 -30.19 -46.83
N ARG A 6 7.20 -30.40 -45.85
CA ARG A 6 6.62 -29.34 -45.01
C ARG A 6 7.53 -29.10 -43.80
N ARG A 7 8.25 -27.98 -43.75
CA ARG A 7 9.04 -27.54 -42.57
C ARG A 7 8.11 -27.31 -41.36
N LYS A 8 8.37 -27.98 -40.23
CA LYS A 8 7.77 -27.68 -38.91
C LYS A 8 8.31 -26.34 -38.40
N LYS A 9 7.43 -25.49 -37.85
CA LYS A 9 7.80 -24.27 -37.11
C LYS A 9 8.49 -24.64 -35.78
N PRO A 10 9.51 -23.89 -35.33
CA PRO A 10 10.08 -24.05 -34.00
C PRO A 10 9.12 -23.48 -32.94
N ASP A 11 8.80 -24.28 -31.93
CA ASP A 11 8.01 -23.86 -30.77
C ASP A 11 8.78 -22.86 -29.90
N ALA A 12 8.09 -21.82 -29.43
CA ALA A 12 8.65 -20.84 -28.50
C ALA A 12 8.79 -21.45 -27.10
N VAL A 13 10.04 -21.63 -26.65
CA VAL A 13 10.40 -22.31 -25.39
C VAL A 13 10.12 -21.49 -24.11
N PHE A 14 9.64 -20.24 -24.22
CA PHE A 14 9.58 -19.31 -23.08
C PHE A 14 8.32 -19.35 -22.21
N LEU A 15 7.32 -20.20 -22.51
CA LEU A 15 6.01 -20.12 -21.83
C LEU A 15 5.58 -21.36 -21.03
N ASN A 16 6.43 -22.37 -20.85
CA ASN A 16 6.08 -23.54 -20.03
C ASN A 16 7.12 -23.83 -18.93
N ALA A 17 7.18 -22.97 -17.92
CA ALA A 17 7.84 -23.31 -16.66
C ALA A 17 6.81 -23.89 -15.67
N LYS A 18 6.85 -25.21 -15.46
CA LYS A 18 6.11 -25.88 -14.38
C LYS A 18 6.65 -25.45 -13.00
N PRO A 19 5.83 -25.43 -11.93
CA PRO A 19 6.26 -25.01 -10.60
C PRO A 19 7.29 -25.99 -9.98
N LEU A 20 8.37 -25.44 -9.42
CA LEU A 20 9.48 -26.16 -8.81
C LEU A 20 9.10 -26.80 -7.46
N ASN A 21 9.35 -28.11 -7.32
CA ASN A 21 9.26 -28.86 -6.06
C ASN A 21 10.54 -28.72 -5.21
N SER A 22 10.38 -28.75 -3.88
CA SER A 22 11.40 -28.41 -2.87
C SER A 22 12.62 -29.33 -2.82
N ALA A 23 12.59 -30.52 -3.42
CA ALA A 23 13.74 -31.41 -3.47
C ALA A 23 14.82 -30.97 -4.49
N ASN A 24 14.46 -30.12 -5.45
CA ASN A 24 15.35 -29.76 -6.56
C ASN A 24 16.03 -28.38 -6.39
N ALA A 25 15.72 -27.62 -5.34
CA ALA A 25 16.29 -26.28 -5.14
C ALA A 25 17.81 -26.30 -4.89
N GLN A 26 18.30 -27.29 -4.15
CA GLN A 26 19.75 -27.50 -3.94
C GLN A 26 20.46 -27.98 -5.21
N ALA A 27 19.79 -28.83 -6.01
CA ALA A 27 20.31 -29.26 -7.32
C ALA A 27 20.30 -28.11 -8.34
N TYR A 28 19.39 -27.13 -8.22
CA TYR A 28 19.37 -25.93 -9.05
C TYR A 28 20.50 -24.96 -8.67
N LEU A 29 20.81 -24.79 -7.37
CA LEU A 29 21.98 -24.01 -6.94
C LEU A 29 23.30 -24.61 -7.45
N TYR A 30 23.41 -25.94 -7.54
CA TYR A 30 24.57 -26.61 -8.13
C TYR A 30 24.55 -26.63 -9.67
N GLY A 31 23.37 -26.75 -10.29
CA GLY A 31 23.19 -26.78 -11.74
C GLY A 31 23.33 -25.42 -12.42
N VAL A 32 23.04 -24.32 -11.72
CA VAL A 32 23.20 -22.96 -12.26
C VAL A 32 24.68 -22.55 -12.35
N ARG A 33 25.57 -23.20 -11.58
CA ARG A 33 27.03 -23.07 -11.76
C ARG A 33 27.53 -23.62 -13.10
N LYS A 34 26.75 -24.49 -13.77
CA LYS A 34 27.08 -25.01 -15.11
C LYS A 34 26.73 -24.06 -16.25
N TYR A 35 25.79 -23.12 -16.06
CA TYR A 35 25.45 -22.15 -17.11
C TYR A 35 26.45 -21.00 -17.23
N SER A 36 27.34 -20.81 -16.25
CA SER A 36 28.48 -19.88 -16.37
C SER A 36 29.75 -20.53 -16.93
N ILE A 37 29.82 -21.87 -17.02
CA ILE A 37 30.98 -22.59 -17.58
C ILE A 37 30.93 -22.63 -19.10
N GLY A 38 29.74 -22.67 -19.71
CA GLY A 38 29.57 -22.71 -21.17
C GLY A 38 29.95 -21.42 -21.92
N LEU A 39 30.21 -20.31 -21.22
CA LEU A 39 30.72 -19.07 -21.83
C LEU A 39 32.24 -18.89 -21.59
N ALA A 40 32.81 -19.60 -20.61
CA ALA A 40 34.25 -19.63 -20.33
C ALA A 40 34.96 -20.77 -21.08
N GLU A 41 34.27 -21.87 -21.39
CA GLU A 41 34.81 -23.02 -22.17
C GLU A 41 35.16 -22.69 -23.63
N ARG A 42 34.84 -21.49 -24.13
CA ARG A 42 35.25 -21.04 -25.47
C ARG A 42 36.62 -20.37 -25.52
N LEU A 43 37.33 -20.27 -24.39
CA LEU A 43 38.63 -19.60 -24.29
C LEU A 43 39.78 -20.48 -23.78
N ASP A 44 39.55 -21.71 -23.31
CA ASP A 44 40.60 -22.61 -22.80
C ASP A 44 40.55 -24.00 -23.49
N ALA A 45 40.58 -24.02 -24.81
CA ALA A 45 40.93 -25.22 -25.56
C ALA A 45 42.46 -25.37 -25.56
N ASP A 46 43.01 -25.95 -24.48
CA ASP A 46 44.29 -26.70 -24.44
C ASP A 46 44.73 -26.96 -22.99
N TYR A 47 43.99 -27.76 -22.23
CA TYR A 47 44.45 -28.25 -20.93
C TYR A 47 44.07 -29.72 -20.68
N GLU A 48 45.06 -30.60 -20.77
CA GLU A 48 44.99 -31.98 -20.27
C GLU A 48 45.35 -32.02 -18.78
N ALA A 49 44.52 -32.70 -17.96
CA ALA A 49 44.73 -32.83 -16.53
C ALA A 49 45.59 -34.08 -16.19
N PRO A 50 46.62 -33.97 -15.32
CA PRO A 50 47.31 -35.15 -14.79
C PRO A 50 46.56 -35.76 -13.58
N PRO A 51 46.83 -37.02 -13.23
CA PRO A 51 45.96 -37.82 -12.37
C PRO A 51 46.09 -37.48 -10.89
N MET A 52 44.97 -37.74 -10.19
CA MET A 52 44.74 -37.49 -8.77
C MET A 52 45.78 -38.11 -7.84
N ASP A 53 46.28 -37.29 -6.90
CA ASP A 53 46.79 -37.81 -5.64
C ASP A 53 46.39 -36.96 -4.43
N ARG A 54 46.08 -37.66 -3.34
CA ARG A 54 45.29 -37.21 -2.21
C ARG A 54 46.20 -36.94 -1.01
N LYS A 55 46.32 -35.69 -0.52
CA LYS A 55 46.68 -35.40 0.89
C LYS A 55 46.43 -33.94 1.31
N LYS A 56 45.94 -33.79 2.55
CA LYS A 56 45.84 -32.56 3.38
C LYS A 56 47.20 -31.83 3.42
N THR A 57 47.31 -30.49 3.51
CA THR A 57 47.02 -29.63 4.68
C THR A 57 47.18 -28.13 4.32
N SER A 58 46.50 -27.29 5.13
CA SER A 58 46.80 -25.89 5.53
C SER A 58 46.90 -24.74 4.52
N ASP A 59 46.15 -23.68 4.85
CA ASP A 59 46.36 -22.24 4.62
C ASP A 59 46.62 -21.73 3.21
N SER A 60 45.63 -21.01 2.66
CA SER A 60 45.83 -19.64 2.15
C SER A 60 44.58 -19.09 1.45
N THR A 61 44.39 -17.78 1.63
CA THR A 61 43.62 -16.86 0.77
C THR A 61 42.10 -16.92 0.87
N ALA A 62 41.56 -16.07 1.77
CA ALA A 62 40.20 -15.55 1.65
C ALA A 62 40.01 -14.93 0.26
N SER A 63 39.24 -15.60 -0.59
CA SER A 63 38.74 -15.01 -1.83
C SER A 63 37.84 -13.83 -1.45
N ASN A 64 38.19 -12.62 -1.88
CA ASN A 64 37.35 -11.42 -1.82
C ASN A 64 36.15 -11.51 -2.78
N ASN A 65 35.42 -12.63 -2.77
CA ASN A 65 34.12 -12.71 -3.39
C ASN A 65 33.10 -12.25 -2.34
N PRO A 66 32.27 -11.22 -2.61
CA PRO A 66 31.22 -10.83 -1.69
C PRO A 66 30.29 -12.04 -1.48
N GLU A 67 30.30 -12.58 -0.27
CA GLU A 67 29.48 -13.71 0.12
C GLU A 67 28.01 -13.37 -0.14
N PHE A 68 27.31 -14.24 -0.89
CA PHE A 68 25.90 -14.06 -1.14
C PHE A 68 25.13 -14.17 0.17
N ILE A 69 24.43 -13.11 0.57
CA ILE A 69 23.58 -13.12 1.76
C ILE A 69 22.15 -13.42 1.30
N PRO A 70 21.60 -14.61 1.58
CA PRO A 70 20.24 -14.95 1.18
C PRO A 70 19.20 -14.23 2.04
N SER A 71 18.04 -13.93 1.43
CA SER A 71 16.81 -13.48 2.10
C SER A 71 16.97 -12.18 2.88
N VAL A 72 17.65 -11.21 2.26
CA VAL A 72 17.94 -9.90 2.86
C VAL A 72 16.64 -9.15 3.15
N PHE A 73 15.71 -9.11 2.21
CA PHE A 73 14.39 -8.50 2.34
C PHE A 73 13.62 -9.08 3.52
N TYR A 74 13.51 -10.41 3.60
CA TYR A 74 12.78 -11.07 4.69
C TYR A 74 13.42 -10.79 6.05
N ARG A 75 14.75 -10.77 6.14
CA ARG A 75 15.48 -10.44 7.37
C ARG A 75 15.25 -9.00 7.83
N ASN A 76 15.12 -8.08 6.88
CA ASN A 76 14.84 -6.67 7.17
C ASN A 76 13.42 -6.45 7.69
N ILE A 77 12.41 -7.11 7.13
CA ILE A 77 10.99 -6.97 7.54
C ILE A 77 10.63 -7.91 8.70
N SER A 78 11.51 -8.85 9.06
CA SER A 78 11.29 -9.83 10.12
C SER A 78 10.74 -9.28 11.44
N PRO A 79 11.16 -8.11 11.97
CA PRO A 79 10.62 -7.60 13.23
C PRO A 79 9.10 -7.37 13.19
N VAL A 80 8.60 -6.73 12.13
CA VAL A 80 7.15 -6.48 11.96
C VAL A 80 6.39 -7.77 11.66
N ASN A 81 6.96 -8.65 10.83
CA ASN A 81 6.37 -9.98 10.58
C ASN A 81 6.27 -10.82 11.86
N TRP A 82 7.23 -10.70 12.77
CA TRP A 82 7.21 -11.41 14.05
C TRP A 82 6.13 -10.85 14.97
N PHE A 83 5.97 -9.52 15.03
CA PHE A 83 4.85 -8.91 15.75
C PHE A 83 3.50 -9.38 15.21
N LEU A 84 3.28 -9.31 13.89
CA LEU A 84 2.04 -9.77 13.24
C LEU A 84 1.74 -11.26 13.46
N ARG A 85 2.77 -12.08 13.69
CA ARG A 85 2.63 -13.49 14.08
C ARG A 85 2.21 -13.66 15.54
N ILE A 86 2.77 -12.86 16.46
CA ILE A 86 2.43 -12.93 17.89
C ILE A 86 0.96 -12.60 18.11
N ILE A 87 0.47 -11.56 17.45
CA ILE A 87 -0.95 -11.18 17.50
C ILE A 87 -1.86 -12.13 16.70
N GLY A 88 -1.32 -13.26 16.20
CA GLY A 88 -2.10 -14.31 15.55
C GLY A 88 -2.60 -13.96 14.15
N VAL A 89 -2.14 -12.88 13.52
CA VAL A 89 -2.71 -12.38 12.26
C VAL A 89 -2.02 -12.94 11.02
N LEU A 90 -0.71 -13.19 11.05
CA LEU A 90 0.06 -13.64 9.89
C LEU A 90 0.56 -15.10 10.01
N PRO A 91 -0.26 -16.11 9.68
CA PRO A 91 0.09 -17.55 9.79
C PRO A 91 0.98 -18.06 8.65
N ILE A 92 2.03 -17.32 8.27
CA ILE A 92 2.98 -17.76 7.24
C ILE A 92 4.13 -18.51 7.92
N VAL A 93 4.40 -19.73 7.46
CA VAL A 93 5.49 -20.55 7.97
C VAL A 93 6.71 -20.41 7.06
N ARG A 94 7.86 -20.08 7.67
CA ARG A 94 9.16 -20.10 7.01
C ARG A 94 10.13 -20.88 7.90
N ARG A 95 10.51 -22.09 7.51
CA ARG A 95 11.52 -22.91 8.22
C ARG A 95 12.91 -22.52 7.71
N GLY A 96 13.51 -21.48 8.28
CA GLY A 96 14.86 -21.02 7.92
C GLY A 96 14.93 -20.33 6.54
N PRO A 97 16.02 -20.49 5.75
CA PRO A 97 16.14 -19.90 4.41
C PRO A 97 15.18 -20.52 3.37
N ALA A 98 14.33 -21.46 3.78
CA ALA A 98 13.34 -22.09 2.90
C ALA A 98 12.25 -21.11 2.44
N ARG A 99 11.59 -21.46 1.32
CA ARG A 99 10.45 -20.71 0.77
C ARG A 99 9.32 -20.56 1.77
N ALA A 100 8.71 -19.38 1.80
CA ALA A 100 7.52 -19.09 2.59
C ALA A 100 6.34 -19.94 2.07
N LYS A 101 5.67 -20.63 2.99
CA LYS A 101 4.47 -21.42 2.68
C LYS A 101 3.34 -21.08 3.65
N PHE A 102 2.13 -21.08 3.13
CA PHE A 102 0.91 -21.06 3.94
C PHE A 102 0.26 -22.43 3.85
N GLU A 103 0.12 -23.09 5.00
CA GLU A 103 -0.55 -24.38 5.13
C GLU A 103 -1.61 -24.26 6.22
N MET A 104 -2.86 -24.63 5.88
CA MET A 104 -4.00 -24.52 6.79
C MET A 104 -3.90 -25.49 7.98
N ASN A 105 -3.06 -26.53 7.90
CA ASN A 105 -2.86 -27.48 9.00
C ASN A 105 -1.52 -27.26 9.74
N SER A 106 -1.04 -26.01 9.78
CA SER A 106 0.22 -25.67 10.44
C SER A 106 -0.01 -25.21 11.89
N ALA A 107 0.91 -25.53 12.80
CA ALA A 107 0.83 -25.10 14.20
C ALA A 107 0.64 -23.57 14.37
N PRO A 108 1.30 -22.70 13.56
CA PRO A 108 1.06 -21.26 13.61
C PRO A 108 -0.35 -20.87 13.17
N PHE A 109 -0.96 -21.58 12.21
CA PHE A 109 -2.34 -21.32 11.82
C PHE A 109 -3.34 -21.72 12.92
N ILE A 110 -3.12 -22.85 13.58
CA ILE A 110 -3.95 -23.28 14.71
C ILE A 110 -3.88 -22.24 15.85
N TYR A 111 -2.68 -21.76 16.18
CA TYR A 111 -2.50 -20.67 17.15
C TYR A 111 -3.28 -19.41 16.73
N SER A 112 -3.13 -18.99 15.48
CA SER A 112 -3.86 -17.85 14.90
C SER A 112 -5.38 -18.00 15.03
N VAL A 113 -5.92 -19.19 14.75
CA VAL A 113 -7.36 -19.48 14.87
C VAL A 113 -7.82 -19.41 16.32
N VAL A 114 -7.10 -20.04 17.25
CA VAL A 114 -7.45 -19.99 18.68
C VAL A 114 -7.41 -18.56 19.20
N PHE A 115 -6.35 -17.80 18.89
CA PHE A 115 -6.22 -16.40 19.28
C PHE A 115 -7.35 -15.54 18.69
N PHE A 116 -7.68 -15.72 17.41
CA PHE A 116 -8.78 -15.00 16.77
C PHE A 116 -10.13 -15.32 17.41
N VAL A 117 -10.42 -16.58 17.72
CA VAL A 117 -11.69 -16.97 18.37
C VAL A 117 -11.79 -16.31 19.75
N LEU A 118 -10.72 -16.34 20.55
CA LEU A 118 -10.68 -15.67 21.85
C LEU A 118 -10.87 -14.16 21.72
N LEU A 119 -10.17 -13.52 20.78
CA LEU A 119 -10.29 -12.09 20.50
C LEU A 119 -11.69 -11.74 20.01
N ALA A 120 -12.29 -12.55 19.12
CA ALA A 120 -13.64 -12.35 18.60
C ALA A 120 -14.71 -12.49 19.68
N CYS A 121 -14.58 -13.47 20.58
CA CYS A 121 -15.46 -13.58 21.74
C CYS A 121 -15.35 -12.35 22.66
N TYR A 122 -14.13 -11.88 22.93
CA TYR A 122 -13.89 -10.73 23.79
C TYR A 122 -14.41 -9.43 23.16
N VAL A 123 -14.12 -9.22 21.88
CA VAL A 123 -14.63 -8.11 21.08
C VAL A 123 -16.15 -8.16 20.99
N GLY A 124 -16.74 -9.33 20.79
CA GLY A 124 -18.20 -9.53 20.78
C GLY A 124 -18.85 -9.16 22.11
N TYR A 125 -18.22 -9.51 23.23
CA TYR A 125 -18.67 -9.10 24.57
C TYR A 125 -18.64 -7.57 24.73
N VAL A 126 -17.53 -6.91 24.35
CA VAL A 126 -17.43 -5.45 24.41
C VAL A 126 -18.42 -4.78 23.47
N ALA A 127 -18.57 -5.28 22.23
CA ALA A 127 -19.53 -4.78 21.26
C ALA A 127 -20.96 -4.87 21.78
N ASN A 128 -21.35 -5.99 22.40
CA ASN A 128 -22.69 -6.14 22.97
C ASN A 128 -22.94 -5.12 24.08
N ASN A 129 -22.00 -4.96 25.00
CA ASN A 129 -22.08 -3.94 26.06
C ASN A 129 -22.22 -2.53 25.47
N ARG A 130 -21.44 -2.20 24.43
CA ARG A 130 -21.51 -0.90 23.76
C ARG A 130 -22.83 -0.71 23.01
N ILE A 131 -23.36 -1.73 22.34
CA ILE A 131 -24.66 -1.67 21.66
C ILE A 131 -25.79 -1.44 22.68
N HIS A 132 -25.74 -2.10 23.84
CA HIS A 132 -26.70 -1.84 24.91
C HIS A 132 -26.65 -0.40 25.40
N ILE A 133 -25.44 0.15 25.60
CA ILE A 133 -25.24 1.56 25.97
C ILE A 133 -25.80 2.49 24.88
N VAL A 134 -25.45 2.26 23.60
CA VAL A 134 -25.96 3.03 22.44
C VAL A 134 -27.48 3.02 22.37
N ARG A 135 -28.12 1.86 22.62
CA ARG A 135 -29.59 1.75 22.61
C ARG A 135 -30.27 2.42 23.80
N SER A 136 -29.58 2.51 24.93
CA SER A 136 -30.09 3.18 26.14
C SER A 136 -29.88 4.69 26.14
N LEU A 137 -29.00 5.19 25.26
CA LEU A 137 -28.72 6.61 25.12
C LEU A 137 -29.90 7.31 24.42
N SER A 138 -30.74 7.97 25.20
CA SER A 138 -31.67 9.00 24.76
C SER A 138 -31.04 10.40 24.89
N GLY A 139 -29.74 10.49 24.57
CA GLY A 139 -28.95 11.72 24.69
C GLY A 139 -28.96 12.56 23.40
N PRO A 140 -28.36 13.77 23.43
CA PRO A 140 -28.15 14.58 22.23
C PRO A 140 -27.33 13.83 21.17
N PHE A 141 -27.53 14.18 19.90
CA PHE A 141 -26.94 13.50 18.74
C PHE A 141 -25.42 13.28 18.84
N GLU A 142 -24.71 14.20 19.48
CA GLU A 142 -23.25 14.16 19.64
C GLU A 142 -22.76 12.99 20.49
N GLU A 143 -23.50 12.64 21.54
CA GLU A 143 -23.17 11.51 22.40
C GLU A 143 -23.39 10.17 21.68
N ALA A 144 -24.35 10.12 20.76
CA ALA A 144 -24.56 8.98 19.88
C ALA A 144 -23.38 8.80 18.91
N VAL A 145 -22.80 9.87 18.36
CA VAL A 145 -21.64 9.76 17.45
C VAL A 145 -20.41 9.20 18.15
N ILE A 146 -20.10 9.66 19.37
CA ILE A 146 -18.99 9.10 20.15
C ILE A 146 -19.21 7.60 20.39
N ALA A 147 -20.44 7.21 20.69
CA ALA A 147 -20.78 5.81 20.91
C ALA A 147 -20.62 4.97 19.62
N TYR A 148 -20.97 5.52 18.45
CA TYR A 148 -20.72 4.89 17.15
C TYR A 148 -19.22 4.79 16.82
N LEU A 149 -18.41 5.80 17.19
CA LEU A 149 -16.96 5.79 16.97
C LEU A 149 -16.30 4.60 17.70
N PHE A 150 -16.73 4.29 18.93
CA PHE A 150 -16.27 3.09 19.64
C PHE A 150 -16.72 1.78 18.99
N LEU A 151 -17.83 1.75 18.26
CA LEU A 151 -18.27 0.57 17.52
C LEU A 151 -17.46 0.41 16.23
N VAL A 152 -17.18 1.51 15.53
CA VAL A 152 -16.36 1.50 14.30
C VAL A 152 -14.92 1.07 14.61
N ASN A 153 -14.34 1.47 15.75
CA ASN A 153 -13.02 1.03 16.20
C ASN A 153 -12.89 -0.49 16.44
N ILE A 154 -14.00 -1.23 16.47
CA ILE A 154 -14.01 -2.70 16.55
C ILE A 154 -13.87 -3.36 15.16
N LEU A 155 -14.27 -2.68 14.09
CA LEU A 155 -14.27 -3.21 12.73
C LEU A 155 -12.94 -3.79 12.23
N PRO A 156 -11.75 -3.33 12.65
CA PRO A 156 -10.47 -3.92 12.27
C PRO A 156 -10.35 -5.42 12.54
N ILE A 157 -11.19 -6.01 13.40
CA ILE A 157 -11.23 -7.46 13.59
C ILE A 157 -11.49 -8.24 12.28
N MET A 158 -12.23 -7.64 11.34
CA MET A 158 -12.53 -8.23 10.04
C MET A 158 -11.29 -8.36 9.14
N ILE A 159 -10.21 -7.62 9.43
CA ILE A 159 -8.96 -7.69 8.66
C ILE A 159 -8.29 -9.04 8.84
N ILE A 160 -8.41 -9.66 10.01
CA ILE A 160 -7.74 -10.93 10.33
C ILE A 160 -8.15 -12.06 9.35
N PRO A 161 -9.45 -12.37 9.16
CA PRO A 161 -9.85 -13.37 8.17
C PRO A 161 -9.54 -12.96 6.72
N ILE A 162 -9.60 -11.67 6.39
CA ILE A 162 -9.21 -11.16 5.06
C ILE A 162 -7.74 -11.48 4.78
N LEU A 163 -6.86 -11.24 5.76
CA LEU A 163 -5.43 -11.55 5.65
C LEU A 163 -5.16 -13.04 5.50
N TRP A 164 -5.92 -13.91 6.17
CA TRP A 164 -5.78 -15.36 5.98
C TRP A 164 -6.18 -15.80 4.58
N TRP A 165 -7.19 -15.16 3.99
CA TRP A 165 -7.56 -15.37 2.60
C TRP A 165 -6.43 -14.96 1.65
N GLU A 166 -5.78 -13.84 1.94
CA GLU A 166 -4.67 -13.29 1.16
C GLU A 166 -3.31 -13.92 1.47
N ALA A 167 -3.17 -14.69 2.55
CA ALA A 167 -1.90 -15.26 3.04
C ALA A 167 -1.15 -16.08 1.98
N ARG A 168 -1.87 -16.79 1.10
CA ARG A 168 -1.26 -17.54 -0.03
C ARG A 168 -0.65 -16.61 -1.08
N LYS A 169 -1.20 -15.42 -1.28
CA LYS A 169 -0.63 -14.41 -2.19
C LYS A 169 0.59 -13.75 -1.53
N ILE A 170 0.50 -13.40 -0.25
CA ILE A 170 1.61 -12.83 0.53
C ILE A 170 2.82 -13.79 0.57
N ALA A 171 2.59 -15.08 0.80
CA ALA A 171 3.67 -16.07 0.79
C ALA A 171 4.33 -16.20 -0.59
N ARG A 172 3.56 -16.08 -1.68
CA ARG A 172 4.11 -16.03 -3.05
C ARG A 172 4.94 -14.77 -3.27
N LEU A 173 4.46 -13.61 -2.83
CA LEU A 173 5.19 -12.35 -2.89
C LEU A 173 6.56 -12.45 -2.19
N PHE A 174 6.64 -13.05 -1.00
CA PHE A 174 7.91 -13.26 -0.31
C PHE A 174 8.86 -14.18 -1.08
N ASN A 175 8.34 -15.21 -1.75
CA ASN A 175 9.16 -16.09 -2.59
C ASN A 175 9.64 -15.38 -3.87
N ASP A 176 8.80 -14.51 -4.46
CA ASP A 176 9.17 -13.71 -5.62
C ASP A 176 10.27 -12.69 -5.27
N TRP A 177 10.28 -12.17 -4.03
CA TRP A 177 11.39 -11.37 -3.49
C TRP A 177 12.69 -12.17 -3.37
N ASP A 178 12.65 -13.38 -2.82
CA ASP A 178 13.83 -14.25 -2.73
C ASP A 178 14.38 -14.58 -4.13
N ASP A 179 13.50 -14.88 -5.10
CA ASP A 179 13.88 -15.16 -6.49
C ASP A 179 14.48 -13.90 -7.17
N PHE A 180 13.98 -12.71 -6.83
CA PHE A 180 14.55 -11.43 -7.30
C PHE A 180 15.96 -11.19 -6.73
N GLU A 181 16.20 -11.47 -5.45
CA GLU A 181 17.52 -11.30 -4.82
C GLU A 181 18.59 -12.19 -5.47
N VAL A 182 18.22 -13.44 -5.78
CA VAL A 182 19.12 -14.37 -6.49
C VAL A 182 19.46 -13.83 -7.87
N LEU A 183 18.45 -13.36 -8.63
CA LEU A 183 18.66 -12.77 -9.95
C LEU A 183 19.51 -11.49 -9.87
N TYR A 184 19.28 -10.65 -8.85
CA TYR A 184 20.06 -9.45 -8.59
C TYR A 184 21.54 -9.76 -8.36
N TYR A 185 21.83 -10.79 -7.56
CA TYR A 185 23.20 -11.23 -7.32
C TYR A 185 23.86 -11.77 -8.59
N GLN A 186 23.14 -12.55 -9.40
CA GLN A 186 23.65 -13.11 -10.65
C GLN A 186 24.06 -12.03 -11.65
N ILE A 187 23.27 -10.96 -11.77
CA ILE A 187 23.52 -9.90 -12.76
C ILE A 187 24.51 -8.84 -12.23
N SER A 188 24.38 -8.45 -10.96
CA SER A 188 25.16 -7.34 -10.40
C SER A 188 26.42 -7.77 -9.65
N GLY A 189 26.61 -9.07 -9.39
CA GLY A 189 27.73 -9.63 -8.64
C GLY A 189 27.75 -9.30 -7.15
N HIS A 190 26.75 -8.58 -6.62
CA HIS A 190 26.69 -8.19 -5.21
C HIS A 190 25.31 -8.46 -4.61
N SER A 191 25.29 -8.81 -3.33
CA SER A 191 24.04 -8.94 -2.56
C SER A 191 23.30 -7.61 -2.49
N LEU A 192 21.97 -7.64 -2.43
CA LEU A 192 21.13 -6.45 -2.34
C LEU A 192 21.33 -5.76 -0.96
N PRO A 193 21.90 -4.55 -0.88
CA PRO A 193 22.15 -3.85 0.38
C PRO A 193 20.89 -3.11 0.86
N LEU A 194 19.91 -3.86 1.38
CA LEU A 194 18.78 -3.26 2.10
C LEU A 194 19.15 -3.09 3.58
N ASN A 195 19.34 -1.86 4.02
CA ASN A 195 19.64 -1.49 5.41
C ASN A 195 18.38 -1.06 6.18
N LEU A 196 17.28 -1.80 6.04
CA LEU A 196 15.97 -1.44 6.62
C LEU A 196 15.72 -2.03 8.00
N ARG A 197 16.55 -2.97 8.46
CA ARG A 197 16.34 -3.73 9.70
C ARG A 197 16.30 -2.84 10.94
N GLN A 198 17.21 -1.88 11.05
CA GLN A 198 17.25 -0.98 12.21
C GLN A 198 15.99 -0.13 12.28
N LYS A 199 15.54 0.40 11.14
CA LYS A 199 14.28 1.14 11.01
C LYS A 199 13.08 0.25 11.35
N ALA A 200 13.04 -0.98 10.84
CA ALA A 200 11.98 -1.94 11.12
C ALA A 200 11.90 -2.34 12.60
N VAL A 201 13.04 -2.50 13.28
CA VAL A 201 13.06 -2.74 14.74
C VAL A 201 12.54 -1.54 15.50
N TYR A 202 12.98 -0.33 15.13
CA TYR A 202 12.50 0.90 15.77
C TYR A 202 10.98 1.05 15.62
N ILE A 203 10.45 0.86 14.41
CA ILE A 203 9.00 0.90 14.14
C ILE A 203 8.27 -0.19 14.93
N ALA A 204 8.78 -1.43 14.95
CA ALA A 204 8.14 -2.55 15.64
C ALA A 204 8.10 -2.41 17.18
N VAL A 205 8.88 -1.50 17.77
CA VAL A 205 8.89 -1.24 19.22
C VAL A 205 8.16 0.05 19.55
N VAL A 206 8.48 1.15 18.87
CA VAL A 206 7.95 2.48 19.19
C VAL A 206 6.51 2.64 18.75
N LEU A 207 6.15 2.15 17.56
CA LEU A 207 4.82 2.36 17.00
C LEU A 207 3.72 1.64 17.80
N PRO A 208 3.91 0.40 18.30
CA PRO A 208 2.94 -0.22 19.20
C PRO A 208 2.72 0.53 20.52
N ILE A 209 3.80 1.03 21.13
CA ILE A 209 3.72 1.79 22.39
C ILE A 209 2.91 3.07 22.16
N LEU A 210 3.19 3.77 21.05
CA LEU A 210 2.48 4.99 20.68
C LEU A 210 0.99 4.73 20.38
N SER A 211 0.68 3.62 19.69
CA SER A 211 -0.69 3.15 19.45
C SER A 211 -1.45 2.87 20.75
N VAL A 212 -0.86 2.12 21.69
CA VAL A 212 -1.49 1.86 22.99
C VAL A 212 -1.70 3.16 23.76
N LEU A 213 -0.71 4.05 23.79
CA LEU A 213 -0.82 5.33 24.48
C LEU A 213 -1.96 6.18 23.89
N SER A 214 -2.05 6.27 22.57
CA SER A 214 -3.13 6.95 21.86
C SER A 214 -4.51 6.42 22.27
N VAL A 215 -4.71 5.10 22.24
CA VAL A 215 -5.97 4.45 22.64
C VAL A 215 -6.30 4.70 24.11
N VAL A 216 -5.32 4.59 25.00
CA VAL A 216 -5.53 4.84 26.43
C VAL A 216 -5.95 6.28 26.68
N ILE A 217 -5.28 7.26 26.07
CA ILE A 217 -5.66 8.68 26.18
C ILE A 217 -7.09 8.87 25.66
N THR A 218 -7.41 8.37 24.46
CA THR A 218 -8.75 8.45 23.89
C THR A 218 -9.81 7.88 24.83
N HIS A 219 -9.55 6.71 25.43
CA HIS A 219 -10.49 6.11 26.38
C HIS A 219 -10.60 6.89 27.69
N VAL A 220 -9.51 7.34 28.30
CA VAL A 220 -9.53 8.19 29.52
C VAL A 220 -10.37 9.43 29.30
N THR A 221 -10.23 10.02 28.13
CA THR A 221 -10.85 11.29 27.76
C THR A 221 -12.34 11.17 27.41
N MET A 222 -12.77 10.04 26.85
CA MET A 222 -14.12 9.88 26.30
C MET A 222 -15.05 8.96 27.09
N SER A 223 -14.51 8.00 27.84
CA SER A 223 -15.30 6.98 28.54
C SER A 223 -14.71 6.70 29.91
N ASP A 224 -15.52 6.66 30.97
CA ASP A 224 -15.06 6.22 32.28
C ASP A 224 -14.25 4.91 32.15
N LEU A 225 -13.04 4.93 32.71
CA LEU A 225 -11.94 4.06 32.30
C LEU A 225 -12.13 2.62 32.81
N ASN A 226 -12.90 1.83 32.07
CA ASN A 226 -13.04 0.39 32.32
C ASN A 226 -11.92 -0.37 31.60
N ILE A 227 -10.83 -0.69 32.33
CA ILE A 227 -9.63 -1.36 31.79
C ILE A 227 -10.00 -2.64 31.00
N ASN A 228 -10.97 -3.41 31.50
CA ASN A 228 -11.47 -4.64 30.84
C ASN A 228 -12.17 -4.39 29.50
N GLN A 229 -12.46 -3.15 29.12
CA GLN A 229 -13.03 -2.82 27.82
C GLN A 229 -12.01 -2.19 26.87
N VAL A 230 -10.91 -1.63 27.39
CA VAL A 230 -9.88 -0.94 26.60
C VAL A 230 -8.93 -1.92 25.91
N VAL A 231 -8.67 -3.08 26.52
CA VAL A 231 -7.69 -4.07 26.01
C VAL A 231 -7.96 -4.49 24.55
N PRO A 232 -9.19 -4.84 24.12
CA PRO A 232 -9.45 -5.18 22.73
C PRO A 232 -9.17 -4.04 21.76
N TYR A 233 -9.47 -2.80 22.13
CA TYR A 233 -9.17 -1.63 21.31
C TYR A 233 -7.68 -1.45 21.13
N CYS A 234 -6.88 -1.65 22.18
CA CYS A 234 -5.43 -1.61 22.06
C CYS A 234 -4.91 -2.68 21.09
N ILE A 235 -5.45 -3.90 21.12
CA ILE A 235 -5.03 -4.97 20.20
C ILE A 235 -5.39 -4.63 18.75
N LEU A 236 -6.61 -4.12 18.51
CA LEU A 236 -7.11 -3.80 17.18
C LEU A 236 -6.43 -2.56 16.57
N ASP A 237 -6.13 -1.53 17.36
CA ASP A 237 -5.37 -0.36 16.88
C ASP A 237 -3.90 -0.72 16.61
N ASN A 238 -3.31 -1.62 17.42
CA ASN A 238 -1.99 -2.16 17.11
C ASN A 238 -1.98 -2.96 15.80
N LEU A 239 -3.05 -3.71 15.52
CA LEU A 239 -3.19 -4.44 14.27
C LEU A 239 -3.19 -3.48 13.07
N THR A 240 -4.00 -2.42 13.09
CA THR A 240 -4.06 -1.44 12.00
C THR A 240 -2.73 -0.71 11.82
N ALA A 241 -2.11 -0.27 12.92
CA ALA A 241 -0.81 0.39 12.91
C ALA A 241 0.31 -0.50 12.34
N MET A 242 0.37 -1.77 12.75
CA MET A 242 1.38 -2.71 12.29
C MET A 242 1.20 -3.13 10.84
N LEU A 243 -0.03 -3.18 10.33
CA LEU A 243 -0.27 -3.40 8.90
C LEU A 243 0.18 -2.20 8.06
N GLY A 244 -0.04 -0.97 8.54
CA GLY A 244 0.51 0.23 7.92
C GLY A 244 2.05 0.23 7.92
N ALA A 245 2.67 -0.13 9.06
CA ALA A 245 4.13 -0.27 9.14
C ALA A 245 4.68 -1.35 8.20
N TRP A 246 3.98 -2.47 8.08
CA TRP A 246 4.37 -3.54 7.16
C TRP A 246 4.32 -3.07 5.70
N TRP A 247 3.25 -2.36 5.32
CA TRP A 247 3.13 -1.74 4.00
C TRP A 247 4.26 -0.76 3.71
N PHE A 248 4.49 0.15 4.65
CA PHE A 248 5.54 1.17 4.60
C PHE A 248 6.90 0.54 4.29
N LEU A 249 7.28 -0.50 5.04
CA LEU A 249 8.57 -1.17 4.86
C LEU A 249 8.72 -1.87 3.50
N ILE A 250 7.65 -2.46 2.97
CA ILE A 250 7.69 -3.11 1.65
C ILE A 250 7.80 -2.07 0.53
N CYS A 251 7.02 -0.99 0.60
CA CYS A 251 7.10 0.11 -0.35
C CYS A 251 8.49 0.76 -0.33
N GLU A 252 9.05 1.00 0.85
CA GLU A 252 10.40 1.53 1.00
C GLU A 252 11.48 0.56 0.46
N ALA A 253 11.33 -0.75 0.69
CA ALA A 253 12.23 -1.74 0.12
C ALA A 253 12.20 -1.75 -1.41
N MET A 254 11.02 -1.65 -2.02
CA MET A 254 10.87 -1.52 -3.49
C MET A 254 11.53 -0.25 -4.00
N SER A 255 11.25 0.86 -3.33
CA SER A 255 11.77 2.19 -3.65
C SER A 255 13.30 2.25 -3.61
N ASN A 256 13.90 1.75 -2.54
CA ASN A 256 15.36 1.68 -2.37
C ASN A 256 16.01 0.74 -3.40
N THR A 257 15.37 -0.40 -3.67
CA THR A 257 15.83 -1.35 -4.69
C THR A 257 15.82 -0.71 -6.08
N ALA A 258 14.76 0.03 -6.42
CA ALA A 258 14.66 0.75 -7.68
C ALA A 258 15.75 1.82 -7.82
N HIS A 259 15.98 2.61 -6.76
CA HIS A 259 17.01 3.65 -6.77
C HIS A 259 18.41 3.06 -6.99
N LEU A 260 18.74 2.00 -6.24
CA LEU A 260 20.03 1.32 -6.33
C LEU A 260 20.22 0.67 -7.71
N LEU A 261 19.18 0.02 -8.22
CA LEU A 261 19.20 -0.57 -9.55
C LEU A 261 19.47 0.49 -10.62
N ALA A 262 18.76 1.61 -10.58
CA ALA A 262 18.93 2.70 -11.52
C ALA A 262 20.34 3.32 -11.46
N GLU A 263 20.89 3.47 -10.26
CA GLU A 263 22.26 3.99 -10.07
C GLU A 263 23.33 3.04 -10.62
N ARG A 264 23.19 1.73 -10.35
CA ARG A 264 24.13 0.72 -10.86
C ARG A 264 24.04 0.57 -12.37
N PHE A 265 22.83 0.61 -12.92
CA PHE A 265 22.62 0.63 -14.36
C PHE A 265 23.34 1.81 -15.02
N GLN A 266 23.17 3.03 -14.47
CA GLN A 266 23.84 4.23 -14.98
C GLN A 266 25.38 4.11 -14.90
N LYS A 267 25.92 3.55 -13.80
CA LYS A 267 27.37 3.28 -13.66
C LYS A 267 27.85 2.24 -14.67
N ALA A 268 27.11 1.16 -14.86
CA ALA A 268 27.43 0.10 -15.83
C ALA A 268 27.44 0.61 -17.28
N LEU A 269 26.62 1.61 -17.60
CA LEU A 269 26.54 2.20 -18.93
C LEU A 269 27.63 3.25 -19.23
N LYS A 270 28.26 3.86 -18.22
CA LYS A 270 29.37 4.81 -18.42
C LYS A 270 30.63 4.16 -18.97
N HIS A 271 30.82 2.86 -18.71
CA HIS A 271 31.89 2.07 -19.29
C HIS A 271 31.31 1.33 -20.48
N ILE A 272 31.66 1.72 -21.71
CA ILE A 272 31.23 1.15 -23.02
C ILE A 272 30.38 -0.11 -22.84
N GLY A 273 29.07 0.08 -22.70
CA GLY A 273 28.17 -0.97 -22.25
C GLY A 273 27.89 -1.98 -23.36
N PRO A 274 28.21 -3.27 -23.20
CA PRO A 274 27.74 -4.31 -24.10
C PRO A 274 26.21 -4.31 -24.12
N ALA A 275 25.60 -4.47 -25.30
CA ALA A 275 24.13 -4.58 -25.44
C ALA A 275 23.53 -5.67 -24.53
N ALA A 276 24.29 -6.73 -24.26
CA ALA A 276 23.95 -7.79 -23.31
C ALA A 276 23.70 -7.28 -21.88
N MET A 277 24.54 -6.36 -21.37
CA MET A 277 24.38 -5.78 -20.03
C MET A 277 23.06 -4.99 -19.95
N VAL A 278 22.72 -4.22 -20.98
CA VAL A 278 21.45 -3.47 -21.03
C VAL A 278 20.26 -4.42 -20.97
N ALA A 279 20.32 -5.53 -21.69
CA ALA A 279 19.28 -6.55 -21.67
C ALA A 279 19.11 -7.19 -20.28
N ASP A 280 20.20 -7.49 -19.57
CA ASP A 280 20.16 -8.06 -18.21
C ASP A 280 19.53 -7.09 -17.21
N TYR A 281 19.94 -5.82 -17.24
CA TYR A 281 19.34 -4.77 -16.39
C TYR A 281 17.86 -4.53 -16.71
N ARG A 282 17.46 -4.65 -17.98
CA ARG A 282 16.05 -4.62 -18.39
C ARG A 282 15.25 -5.76 -17.76
N VAL A 283 15.79 -6.98 -17.78
CA VAL A 283 15.12 -8.15 -17.16
C VAL A 283 14.95 -7.92 -15.65
N LEU A 284 15.97 -7.39 -14.99
CA LEU A 284 15.90 -7.09 -13.56
C LEU A 284 14.86 -6.01 -13.26
N TRP A 285 14.80 -4.94 -14.05
CA TRP A 285 13.77 -3.91 -13.91
C TRP A 285 12.36 -4.47 -14.15
N LEU A 286 12.17 -5.31 -15.18
CA LEU A 286 10.88 -5.96 -15.44
C LEU A 286 10.43 -6.83 -14.26
N ARG A 287 11.37 -7.52 -13.62
CA ARG A 287 11.08 -8.31 -12.41
C ARG A 287 10.71 -7.44 -11.22
N LEU A 288 11.41 -6.31 -11.02
CA LEU A 288 11.07 -5.35 -9.98
C LEU A 288 9.69 -4.72 -10.22
N SER A 289 9.39 -4.31 -11.46
CA SER A 289 8.09 -3.76 -11.86
C SER A 289 6.95 -4.76 -11.62
N LYS A 290 7.17 -6.05 -11.96
CA LYS A 290 6.23 -7.12 -11.64
C LYS A 290 6.01 -7.24 -10.13
N LEU A 291 7.08 -7.21 -9.34
CA LEU A 291 7.02 -7.32 -7.88
C LEU A 291 6.23 -6.16 -7.24
N THR A 292 6.39 -4.95 -7.78
CA THR A 292 5.60 -3.76 -7.37
C THR A 292 4.12 -3.95 -7.60
N ARG A 293 3.73 -4.45 -8.77
CA ARG A 293 2.32 -4.73 -9.09
C ARG A 293 1.77 -5.90 -8.25
N ASP A 294 2.55 -6.96 -8.08
CA ASP A 294 2.15 -8.14 -7.31
C ASP A 294 2.00 -7.82 -5.82
N THR A 295 2.72 -6.81 -5.30
CA THR A 295 2.53 -6.30 -3.93
C THR A 295 1.13 -5.74 -3.70
N GLY A 296 0.65 -4.88 -4.62
CA GLY A 296 -0.73 -4.35 -4.55
C GLY A 296 -1.79 -5.44 -4.71
N ASN A 297 -1.58 -6.37 -5.66
CA ASN A 297 -2.51 -7.48 -5.90
C ASN A 297 -2.55 -8.52 -4.78
N ALA A 298 -1.45 -8.71 -4.05
CA ALA A 298 -1.37 -9.66 -2.95
C ALA A 298 -2.20 -9.24 -1.74
N MET A 299 -2.35 -7.93 -1.53
CA MET A 299 -2.97 -7.31 -0.34
C MET A 299 -4.18 -6.43 -0.68
N CYS A 300 -4.72 -6.62 -1.88
CA CYS A 300 -5.78 -5.78 -2.43
C CYS A 300 -6.95 -5.64 -1.47
N TYR A 301 -7.49 -6.75 -0.95
CA TYR A 301 -8.68 -6.70 -0.09
C TYR A 301 -8.38 -6.07 1.27
N THR A 302 -7.21 -6.37 1.83
CA THR A 302 -6.76 -5.79 3.09
C THR A 302 -6.66 -4.27 2.99
N PHE A 303 -6.02 -3.73 1.94
CA PHE A 303 -5.88 -2.27 1.79
C PHE A 303 -7.17 -1.57 1.39
N VAL A 304 -8.04 -2.20 0.58
CA VAL A 304 -9.38 -1.66 0.31
C VAL A 304 -10.16 -1.51 1.61
N PHE A 305 -10.20 -2.57 2.43
CA PHE A 305 -10.89 -2.53 3.72
C PHE A 305 -10.27 -1.49 4.65
N MET A 306 -8.93 -1.45 4.75
CA MET A 306 -8.21 -0.47 5.58
C MET A 306 -8.50 0.96 5.13
N SER A 307 -8.48 1.27 3.83
CA SER A 307 -8.79 2.61 3.33
C SER A 307 -10.23 3.02 3.64
N LEU A 308 -11.21 2.11 3.50
CA LEU A 308 -12.60 2.39 3.86
C LEU A 308 -12.78 2.57 5.38
N TYR A 309 -12.16 1.69 6.18
CA TYR A 309 -12.16 1.80 7.64
C TYR A 309 -11.57 3.14 8.09
N LEU A 310 -10.40 3.52 7.57
CA LEU A 310 -9.75 4.80 7.85
C LEU A 310 -10.62 5.98 7.41
N PHE A 311 -11.33 5.84 6.29
CA PHE A 311 -12.27 6.87 5.84
C PHE A 311 -13.41 7.09 6.84
N PHE A 312 -14.04 6.02 7.32
CA PHE A 312 -15.12 6.11 8.31
C PHE A 312 -14.64 6.68 9.64
N ILE A 313 -13.52 6.18 10.18
CA ILE A 313 -13.05 6.62 11.50
C ILE A 313 -12.60 8.08 11.49
N ILE A 314 -11.95 8.55 10.42
CA ILE A 314 -11.54 9.95 10.28
C ILE A 314 -12.79 10.84 10.18
N THR A 315 -13.77 10.46 9.35
CA THR A 315 -14.99 11.25 9.17
C THR A 315 -15.76 11.37 10.47
N LEU A 316 -15.95 10.27 11.21
CA LEU A 316 -16.65 10.30 12.50
C LEU A 316 -15.87 11.09 13.56
N SER A 317 -14.54 10.99 13.58
CA SER A 317 -13.70 11.73 14.54
C SER A 317 -13.75 13.24 14.29
N ILE A 318 -13.63 13.68 13.04
CA ILE A 318 -13.72 15.10 12.68
C ILE A 318 -15.13 15.63 12.90
N TYR A 319 -16.16 14.86 12.54
CA TYR A 319 -17.54 15.26 12.82
C TYR A 319 -17.77 15.45 14.32
N GLY A 320 -17.33 14.49 15.15
CA GLY A 320 -17.46 14.58 16.60
C GLY A 320 -16.73 15.80 17.19
N LEU A 321 -15.59 16.19 16.60
CA LEU A 321 -14.87 17.41 16.99
C LEU A 321 -15.66 18.67 16.63
N MET A 322 -16.20 18.72 15.42
CA MET A 322 -16.93 19.89 14.92
C MET A 322 -18.25 20.09 15.65
N SER A 323 -18.94 19.01 16.04
CA SER A 323 -20.21 19.12 16.78
C SER A 323 -19.97 19.74 18.17
N GLN A 324 -18.98 19.23 18.91
CA GLN A 324 -18.65 19.68 20.27
C GLN A 324 -18.06 21.09 20.30
N LEU A 325 -17.36 21.51 19.23
CA LEU A 325 -16.82 22.87 19.13
C LEU A 325 -17.91 23.95 19.26
N SER A 326 -19.17 23.63 18.91
CA SER A 326 -20.30 24.54 19.06
C SER A 326 -20.75 24.76 20.51
N GLU A 327 -20.49 23.79 21.41
CA GLU A 327 -20.86 23.84 22.83
C GLU A 327 -19.69 24.27 23.74
N GLY A 328 -18.45 24.28 23.22
CA GLY A 328 -17.22 24.72 23.89
C GLY A 328 -16.17 23.61 24.03
N PHE A 329 -14.90 23.97 24.28
CA PHE A 329 -13.81 22.99 24.39
C PHE A 329 -13.97 22.09 25.63
N GLY A 330 -14.29 20.82 25.39
CA GLY A 330 -14.38 19.78 26.40
C GLY A 330 -13.10 18.95 26.51
N ILE A 331 -13.00 18.15 27.58
CA ILE A 331 -11.92 17.17 27.71
C ILE A 331 -11.99 16.16 26.55
N LYS A 332 -13.21 15.77 26.13
CA LYS A 332 -13.51 14.79 25.07
C LYS A 332 -12.86 15.11 23.71
N ASP A 333 -12.71 16.41 23.38
CA ASP A 333 -12.11 16.88 22.13
C ASP A 333 -10.65 16.45 21.96
N ILE A 334 -9.91 16.30 23.07
CA ILE A 334 -8.51 15.88 23.04
C ILE A 334 -8.39 14.46 22.46
N GLY A 335 -9.26 13.55 22.91
CA GLY A 335 -9.28 12.16 22.46
C GLY A 335 -9.70 12.03 20.99
N LEU A 336 -10.68 12.83 20.57
CA LEU A 336 -11.12 12.85 19.17
C LEU A 336 -10.02 13.41 18.25
N THR A 337 -9.32 14.46 18.69
CA THR A 337 -8.22 15.08 17.93
C THR A 337 -7.07 14.11 17.73
N ILE A 338 -6.64 13.43 18.79
CA ILE A 338 -5.58 12.42 18.72
C ILE A 338 -5.98 11.28 17.78
N THR A 339 -7.23 10.80 17.89
CA THR A 339 -7.76 9.73 17.03
C THR A 339 -7.80 10.16 15.56
N ALA A 340 -8.25 11.39 15.27
CA ALA A 340 -8.28 11.92 13.90
C ALA A 340 -6.87 12.04 13.32
N LEU A 341 -5.94 12.68 14.04
CA LEU A 341 -4.55 12.88 13.59
C LEU A 341 -3.82 11.54 13.37
N TRP A 342 -4.02 10.58 14.26
CA TRP A 342 -3.45 9.23 14.15
C TRP A 342 -3.89 8.54 12.87
N ASN A 343 -5.21 8.49 12.62
CA ASN A 343 -5.77 7.81 11.46
C ASN A 343 -5.48 8.54 10.15
N ILE A 344 -5.48 9.88 10.14
CA ILE A 344 -5.07 10.69 8.98
C ILE A 344 -3.60 10.42 8.65
N GLY A 345 -2.72 10.41 9.65
CA GLY A 345 -1.30 10.09 9.47
C GLY A 345 -1.11 8.70 8.87
N LEU A 346 -1.80 7.69 9.41
CA LEU A 346 -1.75 6.32 8.90
C LEU A 346 -2.22 6.24 7.43
N LEU A 347 -3.35 6.88 7.08
CA LEU A 347 -3.87 6.92 5.71
C LEU A 347 -2.91 7.64 4.76
N PHE A 348 -2.31 8.75 5.21
CA PHE A 348 -1.31 9.49 4.45
C PHE A 348 -0.10 8.61 4.12
N TYR A 349 0.51 7.96 5.12
CA TYR A 349 1.68 7.10 4.89
C TYR A 349 1.39 5.92 3.95
N ILE A 350 0.20 5.30 4.04
CA ILE A 350 -0.19 4.21 3.14
C ILE A 350 -0.21 4.67 1.68
N CYS A 351 -0.85 5.82 1.41
CA CYS A 351 -0.98 6.36 0.07
C CYS A 351 0.33 6.99 -0.45
N ASP A 352 1.08 7.64 0.42
CA ASP A 352 2.31 8.37 0.09
C ASP A 352 3.44 7.41 -0.31
N GLU A 353 3.70 6.40 0.51
CA GLU A 353 4.77 5.44 0.22
C GLU A 353 4.45 4.57 -0.99
N ALA A 354 3.19 4.22 -1.19
CA ALA A 354 2.78 3.48 -2.39
C ALA A 354 3.00 4.31 -3.66
N HIS A 355 2.70 5.60 -3.60
CA HIS A 355 2.99 6.54 -4.68
C HIS A 355 4.50 6.68 -4.89
N TYR A 356 5.27 6.87 -3.82
CA TYR A 356 6.72 7.03 -3.86
C TYR A 356 7.41 5.79 -4.48
N ALA A 357 7.04 4.59 -4.05
CA ALA A 357 7.55 3.34 -4.63
C ALA A 357 7.22 3.22 -6.13
N SER A 358 5.98 3.52 -6.52
CA SER A 358 5.55 3.48 -7.92
C SER A 358 6.33 4.47 -8.81
N VAL A 359 6.54 5.70 -8.33
CA VAL A 359 7.31 6.75 -9.02
C VAL A 359 8.78 6.38 -9.10
N ASN A 360 9.35 5.78 -8.06
CA ASN A 360 10.77 5.41 -8.04
C ASN A 360 11.08 4.28 -9.02
N VAL A 361 10.21 3.27 -9.11
CA VAL A 361 10.37 2.15 -10.06
C VAL A 361 10.21 2.61 -11.50
N ARG A 362 9.30 3.55 -11.78
CA ARG A 362 9.05 4.05 -13.14
C ARG A 362 9.88 5.29 -13.48
N THR A 363 9.46 6.44 -12.94
CA THR A 363 9.91 7.76 -13.38
C THR A 363 11.37 8.02 -13.03
N ASN A 364 11.83 7.64 -11.84
CA ASN A 364 13.24 7.85 -11.49
C ASN A 364 14.17 6.92 -12.27
N PHE A 365 13.73 5.69 -12.53
CA PHE A 365 14.46 4.79 -13.41
C PHE A 365 14.54 5.37 -14.84
N GLN A 366 13.42 5.82 -15.40
CA GLN A 366 13.36 6.47 -16.72
C GLN A 366 14.26 7.71 -16.81
N LYS A 367 14.22 8.60 -15.81
CA LYS A 367 15.10 9.79 -15.76
C LYS A 367 16.58 9.40 -15.80
N LYS A 368 17.00 8.41 -15.02
CA LYS A 368 18.40 7.94 -15.04
C LYS A 368 18.78 7.27 -16.36
N LEU A 369 17.84 6.57 -17.00
CA LEU A 369 18.03 5.94 -18.31
C LEU A 369 18.18 6.97 -19.44
N LEU A 370 17.38 8.04 -19.42
CA LEU A 370 17.47 9.15 -20.38
C LEU A 370 18.71 10.03 -20.18
N MET A 371 19.29 10.05 -18.97
CA MET A 371 20.51 10.80 -18.67
C MET A 371 21.78 10.11 -19.21
N VAL A 372 21.67 8.89 -19.75
CA VAL A 372 22.81 8.20 -20.36
C VAL A 372 23.07 8.77 -21.75
N GLU A 373 24.31 9.20 -22.01
CA GLU A 373 24.74 9.69 -23.32
C GLU A 373 24.78 8.56 -24.35
N LEU A 374 23.81 8.55 -25.26
CA LEU A 374 23.69 7.52 -26.32
C LEU A 374 24.75 7.65 -27.42
N ASN A 375 25.39 8.81 -27.54
CA ASN A 375 26.31 9.14 -28.64
C ASN A 375 27.57 8.27 -28.66
N TRP A 376 27.96 7.68 -27.53
CA TRP A 376 29.14 6.83 -27.39
C TRP A 376 28.83 5.32 -27.42
N MET A 377 27.56 4.95 -27.61
CA MET A 377 27.09 3.57 -27.56
C MET A 377 26.96 2.94 -28.95
N ASN A 378 27.23 1.62 -29.02
CA ASN A 378 26.99 0.83 -30.23
C ASN A 378 25.51 0.85 -30.66
N SER A 379 25.25 0.71 -31.96
CA SER A 379 23.89 0.68 -32.55
C SER A 379 22.98 -0.36 -31.90
N ASP A 380 23.53 -1.53 -31.54
CA ASP A 380 22.78 -2.61 -30.90
C ASP A 380 22.37 -2.24 -29.47
N ALA A 381 23.27 -1.57 -28.74
CA ALA A 381 23.00 -1.10 -27.39
C ALA A 381 21.99 0.06 -27.40
N GLN A 382 22.06 0.97 -28.40
CA GLN A 382 21.04 2.00 -28.61
C GLN A 382 19.66 1.39 -28.89
N THR A 383 19.59 0.32 -29.68
CA THR A 383 18.35 -0.40 -29.96
C THR A 383 17.79 -1.06 -28.70
N GLU A 384 18.63 -1.69 -27.88
CA GLU A 384 18.23 -2.25 -26.58
C GLU A 384 17.75 -1.18 -25.60
N ILE A 385 18.39 0.00 -25.54
CA ILE A 385 17.92 1.12 -24.72
C ILE A 385 16.56 1.62 -25.21
N ASN A 386 16.35 1.76 -26.52
CA ASN A 386 15.05 2.16 -27.07
C ASN A 386 13.96 1.13 -26.74
N MET A 387 14.27 -0.17 -26.84
CA MET A 387 13.36 -1.23 -26.40
C MET A 387 13.09 -1.18 -24.90
N PHE A 388 14.10 -0.85 -24.08
CA PHE A 388 13.93 -0.70 -22.64
C PHE A 388 13.08 0.54 -22.30
N LEU A 389 13.36 1.70 -22.88
CA LEU A 389 12.56 2.91 -22.68
C LEU A 389 11.09 2.64 -23.03
N ARG A 390 10.83 2.02 -24.19
CA ARG A 390 9.49 1.59 -24.58
C ARG A 390 8.89 0.62 -23.58
N ALA A 391 9.65 -0.34 -23.05
CA ALA A 391 9.17 -1.25 -22.01
C ALA A 391 8.81 -0.53 -20.71
N THR A 392 9.54 0.54 -20.34
CA THR A 392 9.21 1.37 -19.17
C THR A 392 7.98 2.26 -19.36
N GLU A 393 7.72 2.68 -20.60
CA GLU A 393 6.52 3.44 -20.96
C GLU A 393 5.27 2.56 -20.99
N MET A 394 5.40 1.35 -21.56
CA MET A 394 4.28 0.44 -21.81
C MET A 394 3.89 -0.40 -20.59
N ASN A 395 4.77 -0.58 -19.60
CA ASN A 395 4.47 -1.35 -18.38
C ASN A 395 4.32 -0.41 -17.17
N PRO A 396 3.09 -0.01 -16.77
CA PRO A 396 2.90 0.75 -15.55
C PRO A 396 3.29 -0.11 -14.34
N SER A 397 4.31 0.33 -13.61
CA SER A 397 4.72 -0.26 -12.33
C SER A 397 3.95 0.35 -11.16
N THR A 398 2.70 0.77 -11.38
CA THR A 398 1.86 1.36 -10.34
C THR A 398 1.35 0.27 -9.41
N ILE A 399 1.41 0.55 -8.11
CA ILE A 399 0.80 -0.31 -7.10
C ILE A 399 -0.72 -0.17 -7.23
N ASN A 400 -1.36 -1.21 -7.78
CA ASN A 400 -2.79 -1.26 -7.98
C ASN A 400 -3.45 -2.34 -7.12
N CYS A 401 -4.67 -2.05 -6.65
CA CYS A 401 -5.51 -2.98 -5.92
C CYS A 401 -6.38 -3.74 -6.92
N GLY A 402 -5.86 -4.81 -7.52
CA GLY A 402 -6.65 -5.71 -8.37
C GLY A 402 -7.21 -5.06 -9.64
N GLY A 403 -6.65 -3.93 -10.07
CA GLY A 403 -7.13 -3.14 -11.22
C GLY A 403 -8.32 -2.22 -10.92
N PHE A 404 -8.83 -2.17 -9.68
CA PHE A 404 -9.95 -1.30 -9.31
C PHE A 404 -9.52 0.16 -9.11
N PHE A 405 -8.41 0.37 -8.41
CA PHE A 405 -7.80 1.69 -8.22
C PHE A 405 -6.30 1.57 -7.95
N ASP A 406 -5.59 2.68 -8.20
CA ASP A 406 -4.18 2.83 -7.84
C ASP A 406 -4.07 3.37 -6.42
N VAL A 407 -3.20 2.77 -5.61
CA VAL A 407 -2.88 3.27 -4.27
C VAL A 407 -1.85 4.39 -4.42
N ASN A 408 -2.31 5.64 -4.38
CA ASN A 408 -1.44 6.80 -4.60
C ASN A 408 -1.94 8.06 -3.85
N ARG A 409 -1.18 9.16 -3.94
CA ARG A 409 -1.57 10.47 -3.37
C ARG A 409 -2.91 11.00 -3.91
N SER A 410 -3.32 10.60 -5.11
CA SER A 410 -4.63 11.00 -5.66
C SER A 410 -5.77 10.31 -4.93
N LEU A 411 -5.61 9.06 -4.50
CA LEU A 411 -6.57 8.37 -3.64
C LEU A 411 -6.71 9.09 -2.31
N PHE A 412 -5.60 9.47 -1.67
CA PHE A 412 -5.62 10.26 -0.43
C PHE A 412 -6.38 11.59 -0.62
N LYS A 413 -6.01 12.37 -1.64
CA LYS A 413 -6.67 13.64 -1.94
C LYS A 413 -8.17 13.44 -2.18
N GLY A 414 -8.54 12.44 -2.99
CA GLY A 414 -9.93 12.12 -3.28
C GLY A 414 -10.72 11.76 -2.02
N LEU A 415 -10.17 10.90 -1.16
CA LEU A 415 -10.80 10.51 0.10
C LEU A 415 -11.00 11.73 1.01
N ILE A 416 -9.97 12.55 1.23
CA ILE A 416 -10.08 13.75 2.07
C ILE A 416 -11.10 14.75 1.52
N THR A 417 -11.09 15.02 0.20
CA THR A 417 -12.10 15.89 -0.42
C THR A 417 -13.51 15.36 -0.18
N THR A 418 -13.74 14.07 -0.40
CA THR A 418 -15.03 13.43 -0.14
C THR A 418 -15.42 13.50 1.34
N MET A 419 -14.50 13.29 2.27
CA MET A 419 -14.75 13.45 3.71
C MET A 419 -15.22 14.86 4.03
N VAL A 420 -14.49 15.89 3.56
CA VAL A 420 -14.84 17.30 3.80
C VAL A 420 -16.21 17.62 3.23
N THR A 421 -16.53 17.17 2.01
CA THR A 421 -17.86 17.36 1.42
C THR A 421 -18.96 16.73 2.29
N TYR A 422 -18.76 15.49 2.76
CA TYR A 422 -19.74 14.85 3.65
C TYR A 422 -19.86 15.56 5.00
N LEU A 423 -18.75 16.01 5.58
CA LEU A 423 -18.74 16.75 6.85
C LEU A 423 -19.52 18.06 6.74
N VAL A 424 -19.28 18.83 5.67
CA VAL A 424 -20.01 20.09 5.40
C VAL A 424 -21.52 19.82 5.33
N VAL A 425 -21.93 18.79 4.59
CA VAL A 425 -23.35 18.41 4.47
C VAL A 425 -23.95 17.99 5.81
N LEU A 426 -23.26 17.16 6.59
CA LEU A 426 -23.73 16.72 7.91
C LEU A 426 -23.87 17.90 8.87
N LEU A 427 -22.92 18.82 8.83
CA LEU A 427 -22.92 20.00 9.68
C LEU A 427 -24.04 20.98 9.29
N GLN A 428 -24.29 21.17 7.99
CA GLN A 428 -25.43 21.95 7.49
C GLN A 428 -26.76 21.37 7.96
N PHE A 429 -26.92 20.04 7.93
CA PHE A 429 -28.13 19.40 8.46
C PHE A 429 -28.29 19.66 9.95
N GLN A 430 -27.21 19.61 10.74
CA GLN A 430 -27.26 19.88 12.17
C GLN A 430 -27.70 21.32 12.47
N ILE A 431 -27.15 22.32 11.78
CA ILE A 431 -27.54 23.74 11.96
C ILE A 431 -29.00 23.97 11.51
N SER A 432 -29.46 23.27 10.48
CA SER A 432 -30.81 23.45 9.93
C SER A 432 -31.94 22.93 10.82
N ILE A 433 -31.63 22.12 11.85
CA ILE A 433 -32.63 21.62 12.79
C ILE A 433 -32.88 22.73 13.83
N PRO A 434 -34.06 23.38 13.84
CA PRO A 434 -34.35 24.38 14.84
C PRO A 434 -34.31 23.73 16.22
N THR A 435 -33.39 24.19 17.07
CA THR A 435 -33.43 23.88 18.49
C THR A 435 -34.66 24.55 19.07
N ASP A 436 -35.73 23.79 19.30
CA ASP A 436 -36.90 24.17 20.10
C ASP A 436 -36.44 24.40 21.56
N LYS A 437 -35.74 25.51 21.77
CA LYS A 437 -35.58 26.14 23.07
C LYS A 437 -36.14 27.54 22.91
N GLY A 438 -37.41 27.69 23.29
CA GLY A 438 -37.97 29.00 23.58
C GLY A 438 -37.09 29.66 24.64
N ASP A 439 -36.39 30.73 24.27
CA ASP A 439 -36.76 32.08 24.67
C ASP A 439 -35.67 33.07 24.22
N SER A 440 -36.13 34.10 23.52
CA SER A 440 -35.78 35.51 23.74
C SER A 440 -34.40 35.83 24.34
N GLU A 441 -33.45 36.22 23.51
CA GLU A 441 -32.77 37.53 23.55
C GLU A 441 -31.52 37.51 22.65
N GLY A 442 -31.33 38.60 21.90
CA GLY A 442 -30.27 38.72 20.92
C GLY A 442 -28.88 38.69 21.55
N SER A 443 -28.05 37.74 21.09
CA SER A 443 -26.60 37.92 21.11
C SER A 443 -26.04 37.41 19.79
N ASN A 444 -25.43 38.31 19.03
CA ASN A 444 -24.64 38.01 17.84
C ASN A 444 -23.40 37.21 18.25
N ASN A 445 -23.55 35.90 18.45
CA ASN A 445 -22.42 34.98 18.51
C ASN A 445 -22.28 34.37 17.11
N ILE A 446 -21.52 35.06 16.26
CA ILE A 446 -21.02 34.45 15.02
C ILE A 446 -20.20 33.23 15.47
N THR A 447 -20.70 32.04 15.15
CA THR A 447 -20.00 30.81 15.50
C THR A 447 -18.79 30.65 14.56
N VAL A 448 -17.71 30.03 15.05
CA VAL A 448 -16.53 29.69 14.22
C VAL A 448 -16.92 28.87 12.98
N VAL A 449 -18.04 28.17 13.08
CA VAL A 449 -18.65 27.37 12.03
C VAL A 449 -19.27 28.24 10.93
N ASP A 450 -19.93 29.34 11.26
CA ASP A 450 -20.38 30.33 10.27
C ASP A 450 -19.18 30.94 9.52
N LEU A 451 -18.08 31.21 10.23
CA LEU A 451 -16.84 31.73 9.66
C LEU A 451 -16.14 30.73 8.72
N LEU A 452 -16.21 29.42 9.04
CA LEU A 452 -15.72 28.35 8.18
C LEU A 452 -16.61 28.14 6.93
N MET A 453 -17.94 28.28 7.07
CA MET A 453 -18.86 28.20 5.93
C MET A 453 -18.68 29.40 4.99
N ASP A 454 -18.50 30.61 5.53
CA ASP A 454 -18.26 31.83 4.75
C ASP A 454 -16.89 31.80 4.02
N SER A 455 -15.90 31.10 4.61
CA SER A 455 -14.61 30.83 3.96
C SER A 455 -14.71 29.78 2.84
N LEU A 456 -15.60 28.80 2.95
CA LEU A 456 -15.78 27.73 1.96
C LEU A 456 -16.64 28.19 0.77
N ASP A 457 -17.62 29.05 1.00
CA ASP A 457 -18.49 29.59 -0.06
C ASP A 457 -17.72 30.54 -1.00
N ASN A 458 -16.74 31.27 -0.48
CA ASN A 458 -15.84 32.11 -1.26
C ASN A 458 -14.88 31.33 -2.18
N ASP A 459 -14.57 30.07 -1.88
CA ASP A 459 -13.64 29.25 -2.68
C ASP A 459 -14.37 28.39 -3.73
N MET A 460 -15.65 28.04 -3.49
CA MET A 460 -16.45 27.26 -4.44
C MET A 460 -16.91 28.08 -5.65
N THR A 461 -16.98 29.40 -5.52
CA THR A 461 -17.25 30.31 -6.65
C THR A 461 -16.08 30.47 -7.62
N LEU A 462 -14.85 30.10 -7.22
CA LEU A 462 -13.67 30.20 -8.09
C LEU A 462 -13.42 28.98 -8.99
N MET A 463 -13.99 27.81 -8.68
CA MET A 463 -13.85 26.58 -9.50
C MET A 463 -14.94 26.41 -10.57
N GLY A 464 -15.92 27.30 -10.63
CA GLY A 464 -17.06 27.25 -11.55
C GLY A 464 -16.88 27.99 -12.89
N SER A 465 -15.67 28.05 -13.47
CA SER A 465 -15.48 28.64 -14.81
C SER A 465 -14.56 27.80 -15.71
N SER A 466 -15.04 26.62 -16.10
CA SER A 466 -14.62 26.01 -17.37
C SER A 466 -15.84 25.82 -18.28
N THR A 467 -15.86 26.67 -19.29
CA THR A 467 -16.86 26.81 -20.35
C THR A 467 -17.16 25.49 -21.05
N THR A 468 -18.41 25.02 -20.96
CA THR A 468 -19.01 24.17 -22.00
C THR A 468 -20.30 24.83 -22.48
N ARG A 469 -20.26 25.33 -23.73
CA ARG A 469 -21.41 25.88 -24.44
C ARG A 469 -22.37 24.73 -24.80
N SER A 470 -23.61 24.80 -24.36
CA SER A 470 -24.74 24.25 -25.10
C SER A 470 -26.02 25.00 -24.77
N THR A 471 -26.49 25.72 -25.78
CA THR A 471 -27.71 26.53 -25.85
C THR A 471 -28.95 25.67 -25.65
N THR A 472 -29.81 25.98 -24.67
CA THR A 472 -31.26 25.74 -24.79
C THR A 472 -32.03 26.79 -23.99
N ILE A 473 -32.87 27.51 -24.71
CA ILE A 473 -33.70 28.63 -24.26
C ILE A 473 -34.85 28.08 -23.41
N GLY A 474 -35.09 28.71 -22.25
CA GLY A 474 -36.15 28.33 -21.32
C GLY A 474 -37.52 28.90 -21.67
N THR A 475 -38.53 28.50 -20.89
CA THR A 475 -39.63 29.41 -20.53
C THR A 475 -40.36 28.93 -19.28
N SER A 476 -40.49 29.84 -18.33
CA SER A 476 -41.20 29.73 -17.06
C SER A 476 -42.72 29.91 -17.25
N ARG A 477 -43.51 29.22 -16.40
CA ARG A 477 -44.89 29.60 -16.03
C ARG A 477 -44.90 31.04 -15.50
N THR A 478 -45.94 31.86 -15.66
CA THR A 478 -47.27 31.88 -15.00
C THR A 478 -48.00 33.10 -15.65
N THR A 479 -49.32 33.20 -15.91
CA THR A 479 -50.47 33.39 -15.00
C THR A 479 -51.70 33.76 -15.88
N MET A 480 -52.92 33.64 -15.33
CA MET A 480 -54.23 33.71 -15.99
C MET A 480 -54.65 35.07 -16.60
N ALA A 481 -55.62 34.98 -17.52
CA ALA A 481 -56.23 35.98 -18.43
C ALA A 481 -57.22 36.96 -17.74
N PRO A 482 -57.88 37.97 -18.41
CA PRO A 482 -58.68 37.81 -19.65
C PRO A 482 -58.74 38.97 -20.69
N SER A 483 -59.17 38.54 -21.89
CA SER A 483 -60.05 39.14 -22.92
C SER A 483 -59.75 40.45 -23.71
N ILE A 484 -59.60 40.24 -25.03
CA ILE A 484 -60.29 40.89 -26.18
C ILE A 484 -59.97 42.36 -26.52
N ASN A 485 -59.17 42.60 -27.59
CA ASN A 485 -59.67 43.06 -28.91
C ASN A 485 -58.54 43.19 -29.97
N LYS A 486 -58.85 42.78 -31.21
CA LYS A 486 -58.05 42.85 -32.46
C LYS A 486 -58.01 44.30 -33.06
N PRO A 487 -57.49 44.55 -34.29
CA PRO A 487 -56.12 44.40 -34.82
C PRO A 487 -55.71 45.66 -35.65
N LYS A 488 -54.61 45.53 -36.41
CA LYS A 488 -54.07 46.37 -37.53
C LYS A 488 -52.71 46.96 -37.13
N GLY A 489 -51.61 46.77 -37.83
CA GLY A 489 -51.44 46.48 -39.25
C GLY A 489 -50.69 47.63 -39.90
N ARG A 490 -49.43 47.34 -40.27
CA ARG A 490 -48.77 47.79 -41.51
C ARG A 490 -48.01 49.14 -41.49
N LYS A 491 -46.70 48.99 -41.73
CA LYS A 491 -45.76 49.78 -42.56
C LYS A 491 -45.21 51.12 -42.05
N GLY A 492 -43.89 51.16 -42.09
CA GLY A 492 -42.98 52.30 -42.19
C GLY A 492 -41.60 51.72 -42.38
#